data_AF-A0A644ST67-F1
#
_entry.id   AF-A0A644ST67-F1
#
_cell.length_a   1.000
_cell.length_b   1.000
_cell.length_c   1.000
_cell.angle_alpha   90.00
_cell.angle_beta   90.00
_cell.angle_gamma   90.00
#
_symmetry.space_group_name_H-M   'P 1'
#
loop_
_entity.id
_entity.type
_entity.pdbx_description
1 polymer ?
#
loop_
_entity_poly.entity_id
_entity_poly.type
_entity_poly.pdbx_seq_one_letter_code
_entity_poly.pdbx_strand_id
1 'polypeptide(L)'
;MPIYEYSCSKCNKVFELMRPRSESSLSATCPVCNADAPRIISDFTYGVAFAKDGAESRRDSANEKMWISQQKVAEDKIKNPDPLKKWREEREKTCGKGPEAWVEYAKQEEAKEQKVKDYGTGFTGREV
;
A
#
# COMPACT_ATOMS: atom_id res chain seq x y z
N MET A 1 -29.26 27.13 -0.77
CA MET A 1 -30.31 26.14 -1.09
C MET A 1 -29.81 25.31 -2.27
N PRO A 2 -29.96 23.97 -2.28
CA PRO A 2 -29.47 23.13 -3.39
C PRO A 2 -30.07 23.52 -4.74
N ILE A 3 -29.26 23.43 -5.79
CA ILE A 3 -29.68 23.61 -7.19
C ILE A 3 -29.84 22.22 -7.83
N TYR A 4 -30.92 22.03 -8.57
CA TYR A 4 -31.20 20.82 -9.31
C TYR A 4 -31.49 21.13 -10.78
N GLU A 5 -31.11 20.21 -11.67
CA GLU A 5 -31.33 20.30 -13.11
C GLU A 5 -32.58 19.51 -13.52
N TYR A 6 -33.35 20.05 -14.45
CA TYR A 6 -34.57 19.45 -14.98
C TYR A 6 -34.57 19.50 -16.50
N SER A 7 -35.07 18.45 -17.16
CA SER A 7 -35.24 18.40 -18.61
C SER A 7 -36.71 18.34 -18.99
N CYS A 8 -37.17 19.26 -19.83
CA CYS A 8 -38.54 19.22 -20.32
C CYS A 8 -38.64 18.31 -21.55
N SER A 9 -39.50 17.29 -21.53
CA SER A 9 -39.71 16.38 -22.67
C SER A 9 -40.42 17.02 -23.86
N LYS A 10 -41.09 18.17 -23.70
CA LYS A 10 -41.82 18.83 -24.79
C LYS A 10 -40.96 19.79 -25.59
N CYS A 11 -40.14 20.60 -24.91
CA CYS A 11 -39.31 21.61 -25.56
C CYS A 11 -37.80 21.26 -25.54
N ASN A 12 -37.42 20.14 -24.92
CA ASN A 12 -36.05 19.65 -24.77
C ASN A 12 -35.08 20.68 -24.15
N LYS A 13 -35.60 21.65 -23.40
CA LYS A 13 -34.79 22.62 -22.67
C LYS A 13 -34.44 22.08 -21.29
N VAL A 14 -33.17 22.26 -20.93
CA VAL A 14 -32.66 22.01 -19.58
C VAL A 14 -32.68 23.32 -18.81
N PHE A 15 -33.11 23.28 -17.56
CA PHE A 15 -33.11 24.44 -16.68
C PHE A 15 -32.76 24.04 -15.24
N GLU A 16 -32.26 25.02 -14.50
CA GLU A 16 -31.83 24.87 -13.11
C GLU A 16 -32.87 25.50 -12.18
N LEU A 17 -33.14 24.84 -11.06
CA LEU A 17 -34.07 25.33 -10.05
C LEU A 17 -33.52 25.06 -8.65
N MET A 18 -33.54 26.09 -7.80
CA MET A 18 -33.22 25.94 -6.39
C MET A 18 -34.41 25.35 -5.65
N ARG A 19 -34.22 24.24 -4.92
CA ARG A 19 -35.27 23.62 -4.10
C ARG A 19 -34.73 23.05 -2.80
N PRO A 20 -35.57 22.96 -1.74
CA PRO A 20 -35.21 22.20 -0.56
C PRO A 20 -35.03 20.72 -0.89
N ARG A 21 -34.24 20.02 -0.06
CA ARG A 21 -33.95 18.59 -0.22
C ARG A 21 -35.21 17.73 -0.28
N SER A 22 -36.25 18.09 0.48
CA SER A 22 -37.54 17.40 0.53
C SER A 22 -38.28 17.36 -0.81
N GLU A 23 -38.10 18.39 -1.64
CA GLU A 23 -38.74 18.49 -2.96
C GLU A 23 -37.84 18.00 -4.09
N SER A 24 -36.67 17.43 -3.78
CA SER A 24 -35.66 17.08 -4.78
C SER A 24 -36.07 15.93 -5.72
N SER A 25 -37.12 15.18 -5.40
CA SER A 25 -37.66 14.10 -6.23
C SER A 25 -38.91 14.51 -7.02
N LEU A 26 -39.44 15.71 -6.79
CA LEU A 26 -40.65 16.20 -7.46
C LEU A 26 -40.31 16.75 -8.84
N SER A 27 -41.24 16.65 -9.80
CA SER A 27 -41.13 17.33 -11.09
C SER A 27 -41.22 18.85 -10.92
N ALA A 28 -40.67 19.58 -11.90
CA ALA A 28 -40.77 21.02 -11.98
C ALA A 28 -41.54 21.44 -13.23
N THR A 29 -42.28 22.53 -13.15
CA THR A 29 -42.97 23.11 -14.30
C THR A 29 -41.95 23.85 -15.18
N CYS A 30 -41.93 23.56 -16.47
CA CYS A 30 -41.03 24.20 -17.41
C CYS A 30 -41.40 25.68 -17.61
N PRO A 31 -40.46 26.64 -17.46
CA PRO A 31 -40.75 28.07 -17.62
C PRO A 31 -41.06 28.50 -19.06
N VAL A 32 -40.86 27.63 -20.05
CA VAL A 32 -41.05 27.94 -21.47
C VAL A 32 -42.38 27.42 -22.01
N CYS A 33 -42.82 26.24 -21.56
CA CYS A 33 -43.99 25.58 -22.14
C CYS A 33 -45.00 25.06 -21.10
N ASN A 34 -44.78 25.35 -19.81
CA ASN A 34 -45.63 24.95 -18.68
C ASN A 34 -45.90 23.44 -18.58
N ALA A 35 -45.09 22.60 -19.23
CA ALA A 35 -45.17 21.15 -19.10
C ALA A 35 -44.34 20.66 -17.90
N ASP A 36 -44.67 19.47 -17.42
CA ASP A 36 -43.87 18.80 -16.39
C ASP A 36 -42.51 18.39 -16.94
N ALA A 37 -41.47 18.72 -16.18
CA ALA A 37 -40.10 18.36 -16.45
C ALA A 37 -39.58 17.49 -15.29
N PRO A 38 -39.20 16.23 -15.55
CA PRO A 38 -38.52 15.41 -14.55
C PRO A 38 -37.14 15.98 -14.23
N ARG A 39 -36.68 15.71 -13.01
CA ARG A 39 -35.31 16.01 -12.59
C ARG A 39 -34.34 15.09 -13.33
N ILE A 40 -33.23 15.67 -13.81
CA ILE A 40 -32.11 14.91 -14.35
C ILE A 40 -30.93 14.95 -13.37
N ILE A 41 -30.06 13.95 -13.50
CA ILE A 41 -28.81 13.82 -12.75
C ILE A 41 -27.72 13.90 -13.80
N SER A 42 -26.82 14.88 -13.71
CA SER A 42 -25.74 15.04 -14.68
C SER A 42 -24.80 13.83 -14.64
N ASP A 43 -24.25 13.44 -15.80
CA ASP A 43 -23.36 12.27 -15.93
C ASP A 43 -22.16 12.35 -14.97
N PHE A 44 -21.67 13.56 -14.69
CA PHE A 44 -20.61 13.78 -13.71
C PHE A 44 -20.97 13.25 -12.32
N THR A 45 -22.24 13.36 -11.92
CA THR A 45 -22.73 12.86 -10.62
C THR A 45 -23.13 11.38 -10.65
N TYR A 46 -23.49 10.84 -11.82
CA TYR A 46 -23.87 9.42 -11.98
C TYR A 46 -22.71 8.47 -11.63
N GLY A 47 -21.48 8.78 -12.06
CA GLY A 47 -20.29 7.96 -11.81
C GLY A 47 -19.86 7.86 -10.33
N VAL A 48 -20.31 8.78 -9.48
CA VAL A 48 -19.90 8.84 -8.07
C VAL A 48 -20.94 8.24 -7.13
N ALA A 49 -22.24 8.39 -7.44
CA ALA A 49 -23.33 8.14 -6.50
C ALA A 49 -24.25 6.94 -6.83
N PHE A 50 -24.36 6.51 -8.09
CA PHE A 50 -25.38 5.53 -8.51
C PHE A 50 -24.86 4.31 -9.26
N ALA A 51 -23.55 4.26 -9.55
CA ALA A 51 -22.94 3.02 -10.04
C ALA A 51 -23.06 1.95 -8.94
N LYS A 52 -23.96 0.98 -9.12
CA LYS A 52 -24.12 -0.19 -8.23
C LYS A 52 -22.78 -0.89 -8.00
N ASP A 53 -21.88 -0.81 -8.98
CA ASP A 53 -20.56 -1.44 -8.99
C ASP A 53 -19.42 -0.41 -8.78
N GLY A 54 -19.74 0.84 -8.44
CA GLY A 54 -18.75 1.91 -8.31
C GLY A 54 -17.81 1.72 -7.13
N ALA A 55 -18.28 1.12 -6.03
CA ALA A 55 -17.43 0.77 -4.90
C ALA A 55 -16.60 -0.50 -5.18
N GLU A 56 -17.18 -1.48 -5.89
CA GLU A 56 -16.51 -2.73 -6.30
C GLU A 56 -15.37 -2.45 -7.27
N SER A 57 -15.63 -1.72 -8.37
CA SER A 57 -14.63 -1.36 -9.38
C SER A 57 -13.44 -0.56 -8.82
N ARG A 58 -13.66 0.28 -7.78
CA ARG A 58 -12.57 0.95 -7.05
C ARG A 58 -11.74 -0.02 -6.22
N ARG A 59 -12.36 -1.03 -5.59
CA ARG A 59 -11.63 -2.10 -4.86
C ARG A 59 -10.86 -2.98 -5.82
N ASP A 60 -11.42 -3.33 -6.97
CA ASP A 60 -10.73 -4.11 -7.99
C ASP A 60 -9.51 -3.36 -8.51
N SER A 61 -9.67 -2.07 -8.82
CA SER A 61 -8.55 -1.20 -9.21
C SER A 61 -7.47 -1.07 -8.13
N ALA A 62 -7.86 -1.08 -6.85
CA ALA A 62 -6.91 -1.05 -5.72
C ALA A 62 -6.18 -2.39 -5.56
N ASN A 63 -6.91 -3.51 -5.65
CA ASN A 63 -6.37 -4.86 -5.59
C ASN A 63 -5.40 -5.14 -6.75
N GLU A 64 -5.73 -4.70 -7.96
CA GLU A 64 -4.85 -4.82 -9.14
C GLU A 64 -3.53 -4.05 -8.92
N LYS A 65 -3.61 -2.79 -8.44
CA LYS A 65 -2.41 -2.00 -8.12
C LYS A 65 -1.56 -2.64 -7.03
N MET A 66 -2.21 -3.22 -6.01
CA MET A 66 -1.52 -3.96 -4.95
C MET A 66 -0.81 -5.20 -5.50
N TRP A 67 -1.46 -5.96 -6.39
CA TRP A 67 -0.87 -7.13 -7.02
C TRP A 67 0.37 -6.77 -7.87
N ILE A 68 0.27 -5.73 -8.71
CA ILE A 68 1.42 -5.23 -9.49
C ILE A 68 2.58 -4.82 -8.57
N SER A 69 2.28 -4.16 -7.45
CA SER A 69 3.32 -3.78 -6.48
C SER A 69 4.00 -4.99 -5.85
N GLN A 70 3.25 -6.02 -5.47
CA GLN A 70 3.82 -7.24 -4.90
C GLN A 70 4.70 -7.97 -5.92
N GLN A 71 4.27 -8.03 -7.18
CA GLN A 71 5.04 -8.65 -8.25
C GLN A 71 6.37 -7.91 -8.48
N LYS A 72 6.35 -6.57 -8.53
CA LYS A 72 7.58 -5.75 -8.63
C LYS A 72 8.52 -5.99 -7.46
N VAL A 73 8.00 -6.06 -6.23
CA VAL A 73 8.81 -6.36 -5.04
C VAL A 73 9.42 -7.77 -5.13
N ALA A 74 8.69 -8.75 -5.67
CA ALA A 74 9.21 -10.10 -5.87
C ALA A 74 10.29 -10.12 -6.97
N GLU A 75 10.07 -9.42 -8.09
CA GLU A 75 11.07 -9.25 -9.15
C GLU A 75 12.32 -8.53 -8.65
N ASP A 76 12.17 -7.48 -7.84
CA ASP A 76 13.28 -6.75 -7.24
C ASP A 76 14.09 -7.64 -6.28
N LYS A 77 13.42 -8.52 -5.52
CA LYS A 77 14.10 -9.54 -4.70
C LYS A 77 14.83 -10.60 -5.55
N ILE A 78 14.32 -10.95 -6.72
CA ILE A 78 15.00 -11.90 -7.64
C ILE A 78 16.22 -11.22 -8.27
N LYS A 79 16.07 -9.98 -8.74
CA LYS A 79 17.11 -9.20 -9.42
C LYS A 79 18.20 -8.72 -8.47
N ASN A 80 17.83 -8.36 -7.26
CA ASN A 80 18.72 -7.91 -6.20
C ASN A 80 18.38 -8.63 -4.88
N PRO A 81 18.83 -9.89 -4.73
CA PRO A 81 18.49 -10.72 -3.56
C PRO A 81 19.08 -10.22 -2.25
N ASP A 82 20.10 -9.36 -2.32
CA ASP A 82 20.69 -8.73 -1.15
C ASP A 82 21.14 -7.29 -1.48
N PRO A 83 20.22 -6.31 -1.41
CA PRO A 83 20.52 -4.92 -1.75
C PRO A 83 21.56 -4.28 -0.83
N LEU A 84 21.80 -4.87 0.35
CA LEU A 84 22.73 -4.38 1.35
C LEU A 84 24.12 -5.01 1.22
N LYS A 85 24.33 -5.95 0.29
CA LYS A 85 25.62 -6.62 0.09
C LYS A 85 26.75 -5.62 -0.14
N LYS A 86 26.56 -4.70 -1.09
CA LYS A 86 27.56 -3.66 -1.42
C LYS A 86 27.89 -2.79 -0.21
N TRP A 87 26.88 -2.41 0.57
CA TRP A 87 27.07 -1.59 1.78
C TRP A 87 27.82 -2.36 2.88
N ARG A 88 27.55 -3.66 3.07
CA ARG A 88 28.31 -4.51 3.99
C ARG A 88 29.77 -4.61 3.58
N GLU A 89 30.05 -4.88 2.31
CA GLU A 89 31.41 -4.95 1.76
C GLU A 89 32.17 -3.62 1.89
N GLU A 90 31.49 -2.49 1.68
CA GLU A 90 32.06 -1.14 1.83
C GLU A 90 32.36 -0.81 3.31
N ARG A 91 31.47 -1.23 4.23
CA ARG A 91 31.71 -1.10 5.67
C ARG A 91 32.84 -1.97 6.17
N GLU A 92 32.94 -3.21 5.70
CA GLU A 92 34.02 -4.11 6.08
C GLU A 92 35.40 -3.57 5.68
N LYS A 93 35.48 -2.95 4.48
CA LYS A 93 36.70 -2.29 3.99
C LYS A 93 37.06 -1.02 4.78
N THR A 94 36.08 -0.26 5.25
CA THR A 94 36.29 1.02 5.94
C THR A 94 36.51 0.87 7.45
N CYS A 95 35.87 -0.10 8.09
CA CYS A 95 35.92 -0.27 9.55
C CYS A 95 36.99 -1.27 10.01
N GLY A 96 37.51 -2.10 9.10
CA GLY A 96 38.30 -3.28 9.46
C GLY A 96 37.40 -4.36 10.07
N LYS A 97 37.36 -5.52 9.39
CA LYS A 97 36.81 -6.82 9.84
C LYS A 97 35.45 -6.71 10.56
N GLY A 98 34.38 -6.94 9.80
CA GLY A 98 32.98 -6.85 10.26
C GLY A 98 32.61 -7.81 11.42
N PRO A 99 31.32 -7.97 11.77
CA PRO A 99 30.89 -8.78 12.92
C PRO A 99 31.47 -10.22 12.94
N GLU A 100 31.85 -10.77 11.79
CA GLU A 100 32.50 -12.08 11.67
C GLU A 100 33.88 -12.16 12.34
N ALA A 101 34.59 -11.04 12.47
CA ALA A 101 35.87 -10.97 13.16
C ALA A 101 35.77 -11.19 14.67
N TRP A 102 34.68 -10.69 15.28
CA TRP A 102 34.38 -10.93 16.68
C TRP A 102 33.99 -12.40 16.91
N VAL A 103 33.32 -13.03 15.94
CA VAL A 103 32.97 -14.46 15.97
C VAL A 103 34.23 -15.34 15.85
N GLU A 104 35.17 -14.99 14.97
CA GLU A 104 36.47 -15.68 14.90
C GLU A 104 37.28 -15.53 16.19
N TYR A 105 37.32 -14.33 16.76
CA TYR A 105 38.00 -14.08 18.04
C TYR A 105 37.38 -14.89 19.19
N ALA A 106 36.05 -14.94 19.30
CA ALA A 106 35.36 -15.75 20.30
C ALA A 106 35.67 -17.25 20.17
N LYS A 107 35.67 -17.79 18.94
CA LYS A 107 36.06 -19.19 18.67
C LYS A 107 37.53 -19.45 19.04
N GLN A 108 38.42 -18.48 18.82
CA GLN A 108 39.82 -18.60 19.21
C GLN A 108 39.99 -18.59 20.73
N GLU A 109 39.22 -17.79 21.47
CA GLU A 109 39.21 -17.79 22.94
C GLU A 109 38.67 -19.11 23.50
N GLU A 110 37.55 -19.62 23.00
CA GLU A 110 37.03 -20.95 23.41
C GLU A 110 38.05 -22.07 23.14
N ALA A 111 38.71 -22.04 21.97
CA ALA A 111 39.74 -23.02 21.64
C ALA A 111 40.99 -22.92 22.55
N LYS A 112 41.35 -21.72 23.03
CA LYS A 112 42.41 -21.55 24.04
C LYS A 112 41.96 -22.09 25.39
N GLU A 113 40.73 -21.81 25.81
CA GLU A 113 40.18 -22.28 27.08
C GLU A 113 40.07 -23.82 27.11
N GLN A 114 39.66 -24.42 26.00
CA GLN A 114 39.64 -25.88 25.80
C GLN A 114 41.05 -26.47 25.94
N LYS A 115 42.05 -25.87 25.27
CA LYS A 115 43.44 -26.30 25.40
C LYS A 115 43.95 -26.18 26.83
N VAL A 116 43.65 -25.09 27.54
CA VAL A 116 44.05 -24.92 28.95
C VAL A 116 43.43 -26.00 29.84
N LYS A 117 42.18 -26.41 29.59
CA LYS A 117 41.54 -27.54 30.28
C LYS A 117 42.25 -28.86 29.97
N ASP A 118 42.58 -29.11 28.71
CA ASP A 118 43.26 -30.34 28.28
C ASP A 118 44.70 -30.45 28.83
N TYR A 119 45.44 -29.33 28.90
CA TYR A 119 46.79 -29.28 29.48
C TYR A 119 46.78 -29.19 31.02
N GLY A 120 45.68 -28.76 31.64
CA GLY A 120 45.52 -28.63 33.09
C GLY A 120 45.20 -29.93 33.83
N THR A 121 44.72 -30.97 33.11
CA THR A 121 44.42 -32.29 33.69
C THR A 121 45.62 -33.25 33.73
N GLY A 122 46.84 -32.79 33.43
CA GLY A 122 48.04 -33.63 33.28
C GLY A 122 48.87 -33.87 34.55
N PHE A 123 48.48 -33.41 35.74
CA PHE A 123 49.31 -33.60 36.94
C PHE A 123 48.50 -33.72 38.24
N THR A 124 47.80 -34.84 38.43
CA THR A 124 47.52 -35.35 39.78
C THR A 124 47.85 -36.84 39.87
N GLY A 125 48.93 -37.15 40.60
CA GLY A 125 49.08 -38.44 41.29
C GLY A 125 49.95 -39.51 40.63
N ARG A 126 51.26 -39.26 40.49
CA ARG A 126 52.26 -40.32 40.71
C ARG A 126 52.94 -40.01 42.04
N GLU A 127 52.78 -40.89 43.03
CA GLU A 127 53.74 -41.21 44.11
C GLU A 127 53.08 -42.20 45.10
N VAL A 128 53.54 -43.46 45.02
CA VAL A 128 54.17 -44.30 46.09
C VAL A 128 53.17 -45.10 46.92
#